data_AF-A0A6G6K6H3-F1
#
_entry.id   AF-A0A6G6K6H3-F1
#
_cell.length_a   1.000
_cell.length_b   1.000
_cell.length_c   1.000
_cell.angle_alpha   90.00
_cell.angle_beta   90.00
_cell.angle_gamma   90.00
#
_symmetry.space_group_name_H-M   'P 1'
#
loop_
_entity.id
_entity.type
_entity.pdbx_description
1 polymer ?
#
loop_
_entity_poly.entity_id
_entity_poly.type
_entity_poly.pdbx_seq_one_letter_code
_entity_poly.pdbx_strand_id
1 'polypeptide(L)'
;MSKLAKGTGTPAFLVTLAFLIIGILALLFVSDSVVGALFFLPFSLGPLLVSLLLAAISPSKSSQKALITGSVLYAAWFTYMYLEVFHWHPDPQGAIAMLFVGVLSLPVMIPVWIISLVVMRRQPSQDSVPQDGERSA
;
A
#
# COMPACT_ATOMS: atom_id res chain seq x y z
N MET A 1 -8.35 15.82 12.10
CA MET A 1 -9.05 15.51 10.83
C MET A 1 -8.43 16.18 9.58
N SER A 2 -7.89 17.40 9.63
CA SER A 2 -7.40 18.07 8.39
C SER A 2 -6.19 17.42 7.70
N LYS A 3 -5.31 16.72 8.44
CA LYS A 3 -4.15 16.03 7.85
C LYS A 3 -4.52 14.80 7.01
N LEU A 4 -5.58 14.06 7.39
CA LEU A 4 -6.03 12.88 6.66
C LEU A 4 -6.60 13.27 5.28
N ALA A 5 -7.42 14.32 5.23
CA ALA A 5 -8.01 14.82 3.99
C ALA A 5 -6.95 15.35 3.00
N LYS A 6 -5.79 15.80 3.49
CA LYS A 6 -4.67 16.25 2.65
C LYS A 6 -3.81 15.09 2.14
N GLY A 7 -3.80 13.96 2.84
CA GLY A 7 -3.02 12.78 2.50
C GLY A 7 -3.65 11.86 1.45
N THR A 8 -4.98 11.88 1.31
CA THR A 8 -5.72 11.09 0.30
C THR A 8 -5.47 11.54 -1.14
N GLY A 9 -4.98 12.77 -1.34
CA GLY A 9 -4.56 13.27 -2.65
C GLY A 9 -3.11 12.93 -3.01
N THR A 10 -2.38 12.21 -2.15
CA THR A 10 -0.95 11.94 -2.41
C THR A 10 -0.75 10.85 -3.45
N PRO A 11 0.34 10.90 -4.25
CA PRO A 11 0.61 9.91 -5.28
C PRO A 11 0.65 8.47 -4.76
N ALA A 12 1.28 8.21 -3.60
CA ALA A 12 1.34 6.86 -3.04
C ALA A 12 -0.05 6.36 -2.62
N PHE A 13 -0.91 7.24 -2.11
CA PHE A 13 -2.27 6.87 -1.75
C PHE A 13 -3.06 6.44 -2.98
N LEU A 14 -3.04 7.27 -4.05
CA LEU A 14 -3.78 6.98 -5.28
C LEU A 14 -3.27 5.71 -5.98
N VAL A 15 -1.95 5.52 -6.06
CA VAL A 15 -1.35 4.31 -6.65
C VAL A 15 -1.74 3.07 -5.84
N THR A 16 -1.63 3.13 -4.51
CA THR A 16 -1.99 2.00 -3.65
C THR A 16 -3.48 1.69 -3.72
N LEU A 17 -4.33 2.72 -3.76
CA LEU A 17 -5.77 2.57 -3.92
C LEU A 17 -6.12 1.93 -5.26
N ALA A 18 -5.46 2.33 -6.35
CA ALA A 18 -5.66 1.72 -7.66
C ALA A 18 -5.32 0.22 -7.63
N PHE A 19 -4.18 -0.16 -7.06
CA PHE A 19 -3.82 -1.58 -6.92
C PHE A 19 -4.77 -2.36 -6.01
N LEU A 20 -5.27 -1.74 -4.93
CA LEU A 20 -6.31 -2.34 -4.09
C LEU A 20 -7.58 -2.63 -4.87
N ILE A 21 -8.09 -1.64 -5.63
CA ILE A 21 -9.30 -1.81 -6.44
C ILE A 21 -9.09 -2.91 -7.48
N ILE A 22 -7.96 -2.91 -8.18
CA ILE A 22 -7.63 -3.94 -9.17
C ILE A 22 -7.58 -5.33 -8.51
N GLY A 23 -6.91 -5.46 -7.37
CA GLY A 23 -6.83 -6.72 -6.62
C GLY A 23 -8.19 -7.21 -6.13
N ILE A 24 -9.04 -6.31 -5.63
CA ILE A 24 -10.42 -6.63 -5.22
C ILE A 24 -11.22 -7.15 -6.41
N LEU A 25 -11.16 -6.45 -7.55
CA LEU A 25 -11.86 -6.86 -8.77
C LEU A 25 -11.36 -8.21 -9.28
N ALA A 26 -10.05 -8.47 -9.25
CA ALA A 26 -9.48 -9.75 -9.64
C ALA A 26 -9.99 -10.90 -8.76
N LEU A 27 -10.04 -10.71 -7.44
CA LEU A 27 -10.56 -11.72 -6.51
C LEU A 27 -12.07 -11.94 -6.67
N LEU A 28 -12.84 -10.88 -6.92
CA LEU A 28 -14.27 -10.99 -7.19
C LEU A 28 -14.55 -11.69 -8.52
N PHE A 29 -13.69 -11.50 -9.51
CA PHE A 29 -13.86 -12.10 -10.84
C PHE A 29 -13.65 -13.62 -10.84
N VAL A 30 -12.71 -14.12 -10.02
CA VAL A 30 -12.38 -15.55 -9.97
C VAL A 30 -13.20 -16.34 -8.94
N SER A 31 -13.90 -15.66 -8.03
CA SER A 31 -14.63 -16.31 -6.95
C SER A 31 -16.10 -16.51 -7.27
N ASP A 32 -16.59 -17.75 -7.14
CA ASP A 32 -18.01 -18.09 -7.27
C ASP A 32 -18.89 -17.50 -6.15
N SER A 33 -18.26 -17.13 -5.02
CA SER A 33 -18.92 -16.54 -3.87
C SER A 33 -18.29 -15.18 -3.51
N VAL A 34 -19.12 -14.14 -3.47
CA VAL A 34 -18.70 -12.80 -3.01
C VAL A 34 -18.18 -12.86 -1.57
N VAL A 35 -18.84 -13.63 -0.70
CA VAL A 35 -18.42 -13.80 0.70
C VAL A 35 -17.05 -14.47 0.76
N GLY A 36 -16.80 -15.45 -0.12
CA GLY A 36 -15.49 -16.08 -0.26
C GLY A 36 -14.41 -15.08 -0.66
N ALA A 37 -14.65 -14.29 -1.71
CA ALA A 37 -13.71 -13.26 -2.16
C ALA A 37 -13.38 -12.25 -1.04
N LEU A 38 -14.40 -11.77 -0.32
CA LEU A 38 -14.23 -10.85 0.80
C LEU A 38 -13.41 -11.45 1.94
N PHE A 39 -13.52 -12.75 2.19
CA PHE A 39 -12.72 -13.45 3.19
C PHE A 39 -11.22 -13.43 2.86
N PHE A 40 -10.83 -13.51 1.58
CA PHE A 40 -9.43 -13.45 1.18
C PHE A 40 -8.83 -12.05 1.30
N LEU A 41 -9.63 -10.98 1.18
CA LEU A 41 -9.14 -9.59 1.12
C LEU A 41 -8.16 -9.18 2.24
N PRO A 42 -8.45 -9.38 3.54
CA PRO A 42 -7.53 -8.95 4.59
C PRO A 42 -6.19 -9.69 4.54
N PHE A 43 -6.17 -10.91 4.01
CA PHE A 43 -4.97 -11.74 3.94
C PHE A 43 -4.16 -11.50 2.66
N SER A 44 -4.84 -11.31 1.54
CA SER A 44 -4.21 -11.18 0.23
C SER A 44 -3.94 -9.74 -0.19
N LEU A 45 -4.71 -8.77 0.34
CA LEU A 45 -4.53 -7.35 0.07
C LEU A 45 -4.21 -6.55 1.34
N GLY A 46 -4.14 -7.21 2.50
CA GLY A 46 -3.75 -6.62 3.79
C GLY A 46 -2.51 -5.74 3.72
N PRO A 47 -1.40 -6.17 3.08
CA PRO A 47 -0.21 -5.33 2.94
C PRO A 47 -0.46 -4.02 2.19
N LEU A 48 -1.32 -4.01 1.16
CA LEU A 48 -1.69 -2.76 0.47
C LEU A 48 -2.62 -1.90 1.32
N LEU A 49 -3.51 -2.48 2.13
CA LEU A 49 -4.32 -1.72 3.10
C LEU A 49 -3.42 -0.98 4.09
N VAL A 50 -2.39 -1.64 4.62
CA VAL A 50 -1.40 -1.01 5.50
C VAL A 50 -0.66 0.11 4.77
N SER A 51 -0.17 -0.13 3.55
CA SER A 51 0.50 0.90 2.74
C SER A 51 -0.40 2.09 2.43
N LEU A 52 -1.71 1.86 2.22
CA LEU A 52 -2.69 2.92 1.96
C LEU A 52 -2.86 3.81 3.20
N LEU A 53 -3.00 3.20 4.38
CA LEU A 53 -3.08 3.94 5.65
C LEU A 53 -1.81 4.77 5.90
N LEU A 54 -0.63 4.20 5.66
CA LEU A 54 0.64 4.91 5.78
C LEU A 54 0.76 6.06 4.78
N ALA A 55 0.29 5.87 3.55
CA ALA A 55 0.27 6.92 2.53
C ALA A 55 -0.67 8.08 2.91
N ALA A 56 -1.81 7.79 3.52
CA ALA A 56 -2.77 8.78 3.98
C ALA A 56 -2.22 9.70 5.09
N ILE A 57 -1.22 9.25 5.85
CA ILE A 57 -0.62 10.03 6.96
C ILE A 57 0.79 10.56 6.66
N SER A 58 1.41 10.16 5.54
CA SER A 58 2.80 10.49 5.21
C SER A 58 2.92 11.61 4.16
N PRO A 59 3.19 12.87 4.53
CA PRO A 59 3.35 13.95 3.56
C PRO A 59 4.74 13.98 2.87
N SER A 60 5.73 13.26 3.40
CA SER A 60 7.12 13.29 2.93
C SER A 60 7.28 12.69 1.53
N LYS A 61 7.91 13.44 0.60
CA LYS A 61 8.22 12.94 -0.76
C LYS A 61 9.04 11.64 -0.74
N SER A 62 9.97 11.50 0.20
CA SER A 62 10.81 10.30 0.31
C SER A 62 10.03 9.11 0.90
N SER A 63 9.13 9.36 1.86
CA SER A 63 8.21 8.35 2.37
C SER A 63 7.26 7.87 1.26
N GLN A 64 6.72 8.81 0.47
CA GLN A 64 5.85 8.54 -0.67
C GLN A 64 6.53 7.65 -1.72
N LYS A 65 7.79 7.92 -2.07
CA LYS A 65 8.57 7.05 -2.97
C LYS A 65 8.69 5.63 -2.43
N ALA A 66 9.07 5.47 -1.16
CA ALA A 66 9.19 4.15 -0.55
C ALA A 66 7.86 3.38 -0.57
N LEU A 67 6.74 4.05 -0.24
CA LEU A 67 5.41 3.45 -0.27
C LEU A 67 4.97 3.08 -1.69
N ILE A 68 5.22 3.92 -2.70
CA ILE A 68 4.95 3.59 -4.11
C ILE A 68 5.72 2.35 -4.53
N THR A 69 7.04 2.32 -4.26
CA THR A 69 7.88 1.18 -4.61
C THR A 69 7.38 -0.09 -3.94
N GLY A 70 7.04 -0.03 -2.65
CA GLY A 70 6.44 -1.15 -1.92
C GLY A 70 5.13 -1.63 -2.54
N SER A 71 4.21 -0.71 -2.85
CA SER A 71 2.91 -1.03 -3.44
C SER A 71 3.05 -1.63 -4.85
N VAL A 72 3.99 -1.14 -5.67
CA VAL A 72 4.27 -1.70 -7.00
C VAL A 72 4.86 -3.11 -6.89
N LEU A 73 5.87 -3.31 -6.04
CA LEU A 73 6.48 -4.61 -5.82
C LEU A 73 5.45 -5.63 -5.30
N TYR A 74 4.60 -5.20 -4.37
CA TYR A 74 3.54 -6.06 -3.87
C TYR A 74 2.47 -6.37 -4.92
N ALA A 75 2.06 -5.39 -5.73
CA ALA A 75 1.12 -5.61 -6.82
C ALA A 75 1.68 -6.60 -7.86
N ALA A 76 2.96 -6.50 -8.18
CA ALA A 76 3.65 -7.46 -9.05
C ALA A 76 3.66 -8.87 -8.43
N TRP A 77 4.01 -8.98 -7.14
CA TRP A 77 3.98 -10.25 -6.40
C TRP A 77 2.58 -10.87 -6.36
N PHE A 78 1.57 -10.08 -6.01
CA PHE A 78 0.18 -10.51 -6.00
C PHE A 78 -0.27 -10.97 -7.40
N THR A 79 0.07 -10.21 -8.45
CA THR A 79 -0.28 -10.56 -9.83
C THR A 79 0.35 -11.87 -10.25
N TYR A 80 1.64 -12.07 -9.95
CA TYR A 80 2.34 -13.33 -10.20
C TYR A 80 1.62 -14.50 -9.51
N MET A 81 1.34 -14.37 -8.21
CA MET A 81 0.67 -15.41 -7.44
C MET A 81 -0.77 -15.67 -7.92
N TYR A 82 -1.50 -14.62 -8.31
CA TYR A 82 -2.82 -14.74 -8.91
C TYR A 82 -2.79 -15.55 -10.21
N LEU A 83 -1.86 -15.24 -11.12
CA LEU A 83 -1.70 -15.97 -12.37
C LEU A 83 -1.26 -17.42 -12.13
N GLU A 84 -0.30 -17.63 -11.23
CA GLU A 84 0.20 -18.95 -10.86
C GLU A 84 -0.94 -19.86 -10.38
N VAL A 85 -1.74 -19.36 -9.44
CA VAL A 85 -2.81 -20.13 -8.77
C VAL A 85 -4.02 -20.36 -9.68
N PHE A 86 -4.46 -19.35 -10.42
CA PHE A 86 -5.75 -19.41 -11.11
C PHE A 86 -5.67 -19.66 -12.61
N HIS A 87 -4.51 -19.45 -13.24
CA HIS A 87 -4.41 -19.48 -14.72
C HIS A 87 -3.32 -20.43 -15.22
N TRP A 88 -2.16 -20.48 -14.58
CA TRP A 88 -1.05 -21.32 -15.04
C TRP A 88 -1.10 -22.73 -14.45
N HIS A 89 -1.36 -22.87 -13.15
CA HIS A 89 -1.45 -24.16 -12.48
C HIS A 89 -2.74 -24.25 -11.63
N PRO A 90 -3.92 -24.29 -12.28
CA PRO A 90 -5.19 -24.32 -11.57
C PRO A 90 -5.33 -25.61 -10.76
N ASP A 91 -5.21 -25.48 -9.45
CA ASP A 91 -5.47 -26.52 -8.45
C ASP A 91 -6.65 -26.06 -7.58
N PRO A 92 -7.67 -26.90 -7.33
CA PRO A 92 -8.72 -26.63 -6.35
C PRO A 92 -8.21 -26.13 -4.99
N GLN A 93 -7.01 -26.55 -4.57
CA GLN A 93 -6.39 -26.11 -3.31
C GLN A 93 -5.60 -24.81 -3.45
N GLY A 94 -5.32 -24.36 -4.67
CA GLY A 94 -4.52 -23.16 -4.95
C GLY A 94 -5.11 -21.90 -4.33
N ALA A 95 -6.44 -21.81 -4.20
CA ALA A 95 -7.11 -20.69 -3.52
C ALA A 95 -6.63 -20.51 -2.06
N ILE A 96 -6.21 -21.57 -1.38
CA ILE A 96 -5.65 -21.50 -0.02
C ILE A 96 -4.33 -20.73 -0.02
N ALA A 97 -3.52 -20.83 -1.10
CA ALA A 97 -2.27 -20.07 -1.22
C ALA A 97 -2.51 -18.56 -1.18
N MET A 98 -3.67 -18.08 -1.65
CA MET A 98 -4.05 -16.67 -1.57
C MET A 98 -4.24 -16.16 -0.14
N LEU A 99 -4.50 -17.03 0.84
CA LEU A 99 -4.54 -16.65 2.27
C LEU A 99 -3.14 -16.35 2.83
N PHE A 100 -2.10 -16.92 2.22
CA PHE A 100 -0.74 -16.75 2.71
C PHE A 100 0.02 -15.69 1.93
N VAL A 101 -0.49 -15.23 0.78
CA VAL A 101 0.25 -14.33 -0.13
C VAL A 101 0.69 -13.02 0.55
N GLY A 102 -0.15 -12.45 1.41
CA GLY A 102 0.20 -11.25 2.16
C GLY A 102 1.10 -11.52 3.36
N VAL A 103 1.00 -12.70 3.98
CA VAL A 103 1.92 -13.11 5.06
C VAL A 103 3.32 -13.34 4.51
N LEU A 104 3.42 -14.01 3.36
CA LEU A 104 4.69 -14.29 2.68
C LEU A 104 5.39 -13.02 2.18
N SER A 105 4.68 -11.92 1.98
CA SER A 105 5.28 -10.64 1.59
C SER A 105 5.80 -9.82 2.78
N LEU A 106 5.42 -10.15 4.02
CA LEU A 106 5.78 -9.37 5.21
C LEU A 106 7.30 -9.15 5.39
N PRO A 107 8.19 -10.13 5.12
CA PRO A 107 9.63 -9.91 5.20
C PRO A 107 10.14 -8.76 4.32
N VAL A 108 9.44 -8.44 3.23
CA VAL A 108 9.75 -7.31 2.33
C VAL A 108 8.96 -6.06 2.72
N MET A 109 7.68 -6.22 3.03
CA MET A 109 6.78 -5.09 3.30
C MET A 109 7.07 -4.39 4.62
N ILE A 110 7.41 -5.13 5.67
CA ILE A 110 7.72 -4.56 7.00
C ILE A 110 8.92 -3.59 6.91
N PRO A 111 10.07 -3.95 6.30
CA PRO A 111 11.17 -3.00 6.08
C PRO A 111 10.76 -1.74 5.34
N VAL A 112 9.93 -1.86 4.28
CA VAL A 112 9.45 -0.69 3.51
C VAL A 112 8.63 0.24 4.40
N TRP A 113 7.73 -0.30 5.23
CA TRP A 113 6.93 0.49 6.17
C TRP A 113 7.79 1.17 7.23
N ILE A 114 8.78 0.47 7.79
CA ILE A 114 9.72 1.04 8.76
C ILE A 114 10.49 2.20 8.14
N ILE A 115 11.05 2.01 6.93
CA ILE A 115 11.79 3.06 6.21
C ILE A 115 10.89 4.27 5.96
N SER A 116 9.67 4.05 5.46
CA SER A 116 8.67 5.10 5.24
C SER A 116 8.40 5.93 6.51
N LEU A 117 8.18 5.26 7.64
CA LEU A 117 7.91 5.89 8.92
C LEU A 117 9.13 6.67 9.48
N VAL A 118 10.33 6.09 9.38
CA VAL A 118 11.57 6.74 9.82
C VAL A 118 11.83 8.00 9.00
N VAL A 119 11.66 7.93 7.68
CA VAL A 119 11.84 9.06 6.77
C VAL A 119 10.77 10.14 6.99
N MET A 120 9.54 9.76 7.33
CA MET A 120 8.49 10.71 7.69
C MET A 120 8.86 11.51 8.95
N ARG A 121 9.39 10.85 9.99
CA ARG A 121 9.78 11.52 11.26
C ARG A 121 10.98 12.45 11.13
N ARG A 122 11.83 12.24 10.11
CA ARG A 122 13.06 13.02 9.91
C ARG A 122 12.86 14.36 9.20
N GLN A 123 11.66 14.68 8.68
CA GLN A 123 11.41 16.00 8.12
C GLN A 123 11.23 17.02 9.26
N PRO A 124 12.18 17.95 9.46
CA PRO A 124 12.02 19.04 10.43
C PRO A 124 10.88 19.92 9.93
N SER A 125 10.00 20.35 10.84
CA SER A 125 8.99 21.37 10.54
C SER A 125 9.68 22.57 9.91
N GLN A 126 9.44 22.77 8.61
CA GLN A 126 9.93 23.93 7.84
C GLN A 126 9.27 25.26 8.29
N ASP A 127 8.66 25.27 9.48
CA ASP A 127 7.97 26.39 10.11
C ASP A 127 8.87 27.14 11.11
N SER A 128 10.16 26.83 11.17
CA SER A 128 11.10 27.42 12.14
C SER A 128 12.11 28.40 11.54
N VAL A 129 11.86 28.92 10.33
CA VAL A 129 12.59 30.11 9.85
C VAL A 129 11.87 31.33 10.42
N PRO A 130 12.40 32.03 11.45
CA PRO A 130 11.86 33.32 11.83
C PRO A 130 11.96 34.27 10.63
N GLN A 131 10.81 34.82 10.22
CA GLN A 131 10.72 35.95 9.29
C GLN A 131 11.19 37.25 9.99
N ASP A 132 12.38 37.23 10.58
CA ASP A 132 13.02 38.42 11.12
C ASP A 132 13.99 38.94 10.07
N GLY A 133 13.49 39.75 9.12
CA GLY A 133 14.36 40.28 8.06
C GLY A 133 13.79 41.32 7.12
N GLU A 134 12.48 41.60 7.12
CA GLU A 134 11.90 42.69 6.30
C GLU A 134 11.28 43.78 7.19
N ARG A 135 12.11 44.38 8.02
CA ARG A 135 11.92 45.77 8.46
C ARG A 135 13.25 46.49 8.31
N SER A 136 13.21 47.61 7.58
CA SER A 136 14.28 48.58 7.34
C SER A 136 15.13 48.38 6.08
N ALA A 137 14.61 48.87 4.96
CA ALA A 137 15.24 49.94 4.20
C ALA A 137 14.16 50.73 3.43
#